data_AF-A0A8S0QU00-F1
#
_entry.id   AF-A0A8S0QU00-F1
#
_cell.length_a   1.000
_cell.length_b   1.000
_cell.length_c   1.000
_cell.angle_alpha   90.00
_cell.angle_beta   90.00
_cell.angle_gamma   90.00
#
_symmetry.space_group_name_H-M   'P 1'
#
loop_
_entity.id
_entity.type
_entity.pdbx_description
1 polymer ?
#
loop_
_entity_poly.entity_id
_entity_poly.type
_entity_poly.pdbx_seq_one_letter_code
_entity_poly.pdbx_strand_id
1 'polypeptide(L)'
;MISHGKSHRSSGFFWLNAAEMHIDVLGIGWNDEYTSALMLPSDQKRVNTLWMREVGMDAFFFVGPEPKNMVMQYTSVTGTLAMPQLFAIAYYQCRWNYSSEEDFYNVDAKFDEHDIPYDVLWLDIEHTDGKNYFTWDRLLFPNPEEMQKKLAEKGRHMVTIMGPHIKSDESYEYTRRLSKRYIM
;
A
#
# COMPACT_ATOMS: atom_id res chain seq x y z
N MET A 1 -7.46 15.86 2.11
CA MET A 1 -7.05 16.88 1.12
C MET A 1 -6.31 18.01 1.82
N ILE A 2 -5.30 18.58 1.15
CA ILE A 2 -4.49 19.68 1.67
C ILE A 2 -4.61 20.86 0.72
N SER A 3 -4.74 22.07 1.25
CA SER A 3 -4.67 23.33 0.51
C SER A 3 -3.45 24.12 0.97
N HIS A 4 -2.69 24.68 0.03
CA HIS A 4 -1.55 25.55 0.32
C HIS A 4 -1.63 26.80 -0.57
N GLY A 5 -1.73 27.97 0.05
CA GLY A 5 -1.89 29.25 -0.64
C GLY A 5 -0.57 30.00 -0.85
N LYS A 6 -0.58 30.96 -1.79
CA LYS A 6 0.55 31.89 -2.04
C LYS A 6 0.93 32.74 -0.83
N SER A 7 0.06 32.82 0.19
CA SER A 7 0.35 33.45 1.49
C SER A 7 1.13 32.53 2.44
N HIS A 8 1.67 31.41 1.95
CA HIS A 8 2.36 30.38 2.74
C HIS A 8 1.52 29.75 3.86
N ARG A 9 0.19 29.85 3.77
CA ARG A 9 -0.74 29.21 4.71
C ARG A 9 -1.19 27.88 4.16
N SER A 10 -1.20 26.87 5.02
CA SER A 10 -1.73 25.54 4.76
C SER A 10 -2.96 25.26 5.59
N SER A 11 -3.94 24.61 4.99
CA SER A 11 -5.07 24.00 5.68
C SER A 11 -5.29 22.58 5.16
N GLY A 12 -5.97 21.76 5.95
CA GLY A 12 -6.30 20.39 5.62
C GLY A 12 -7.78 20.14 5.89
N PHE A 13 -8.33 19.23 5.10
CA PHE A 13 -9.67 18.71 5.26
C PHE A 13 -9.62 17.20 5.16
N PHE A 14 -10.11 16.51 6.17
CA PHE A 14 -10.16 15.05 6.23
C PHE A 14 -11.60 14.61 6.43
N TRP A 15 -12.16 14.00 5.39
CA TRP A 15 -13.47 13.37 5.43
C TRP A 15 -13.29 11.93 5.90
N LEU A 16 -13.70 11.63 7.13
CA LEU A 16 -13.57 10.30 7.73
C LEU A 16 -14.75 9.43 7.30
N ASN A 17 -14.60 8.76 6.15
CA ASN A 17 -15.63 7.88 5.61
C ASN A 17 -14.99 6.77 4.77
N ALA A 18 -15.55 5.57 4.84
CA ALA A 18 -15.05 4.37 4.17
C ALA A 18 -15.93 3.90 3.00
N ALA A 19 -17.10 4.53 2.79
CA ALA A 19 -17.96 4.26 1.65
C ALA A 19 -17.37 4.84 0.37
N GLU A 20 -17.97 4.51 -0.77
CA GLU A 20 -17.61 5.10 -2.04
C GLU A 20 -17.76 6.63 -2.00
N MET A 21 -16.71 7.34 -2.45
CA MET A 21 -16.62 8.79 -2.42
C MET A 21 -16.10 9.34 -3.73
N HIS A 22 -16.71 10.46 -4.15
CA HIS A 22 -16.29 11.25 -5.30
C HIS A 22 -15.94 12.67 -4.85
N ILE A 23 -14.88 13.22 -5.43
CA ILE A 23 -14.39 14.56 -5.09
C ILE A 23 -14.20 15.33 -6.38
N ASP A 24 -15.09 16.28 -6.65
CA ASP A 24 -14.89 17.23 -7.73
C ASP A 24 -14.00 18.37 -7.25
N VAL A 25 -13.03 18.75 -8.08
CA VAL A 25 -12.13 19.88 -7.83
C VAL A 25 -12.39 20.94 -8.90
N LEU A 26 -13.02 22.03 -8.49
CA LEU A 26 -13.49 23.10 -9.35
C LEU A 26 -12.53 24.28 -9.20
N GLY A 27 -11.57 24.34 -10.13
CA GLY A 27 -10.54 25.37 -10.23
C GLY A 27 -10.58 26.10 -11.58
N ILE A 28 -9.80 27.19 -11.68
CA ILE A 28 -9.73 28.03 -12.87
C ILE A 28 -9.13 27.25 -14.04
N GLY A 29 -9.78 27.29 -15.21
CA GLY A 29 -9.36 26.58 -16.42
C GLY A 29 -10.09 25.25 -16.66
N TRP A 30 -10.87 24.78 -15.69
CA TRP A 30 -11.86 23.72 -15.85
C TRP A 30 -13.21 24.35 -16.27
N ASN A 31 -13.20 25.08 -17.39
CA ASN A 31 -14.42 25.52 -18.05
C ASN A 31 -14.84 24.41 -19.00
N ASP A 32 -15.80 23.60 -18.59
CA ASP A 32 -16.71 22.99 -19.55
C ASP A 32 -17.83 24.02 -19.77
N GLU A 33 -17.99 24.49 -21.01
CA GLU A 33 -19.00 25.48 -21.41
C GLU A 33 -20.45 24.99 -21.18
N TYR A 34 -20.64 23.78 -20.64
CA TYR A 34 -21.93 23.12 -20.52
C TYR A 34 -22.17 22.32 -19.23
N THR A 35 -21.53 22.57 -18.09
CA THR A 35 -21.88 21.81 -16.86
C THR A 35 -21.68 22.57 -15.56
N SER A 36 -22.74 23.19 -15.04
CA SER A 36 -23.05 23.16 -13.60
C SER A 36 -24.35 23.93 -13.27
N ALA A 37 -25.33 23.22 -12.72
CA ALA A 37 -26.50 23.83 -12.07
C ALA A 37 -26.14 24.64 -10.79
N LEU A 38 -24.88 24.59 -10.39
CA LEU A 38 -24.30 25.29 -9.25
C LEU A 38 -23.47 26.47 -9.74
N MET A 39 -24.07 27.66 -9.71
CA MET A 39 -23.37 28.93 -9.93
C MET A 39 -22.35 29.15 -8.80
N LEU A 40 -21.10 28.76 -9.00
CA LEU A 40 -20.04 29.04 -8.04
C LEU A 40 -19.49 30.46 -8.24
N PRO A 41 -19.15 31.20 -7.18
CA PRO A 41 -18.53 32.51 -7.30
C PRO A 41 -17.22 32.43 -8.09
N SER A 42 -17.13 33.18 -9.20
CA SER A 42 -16.03 33.11 -10.17
C SER A 42 -14.76 33.86 -9.77
N ASP A 43 -14.51 34.06 -8.47
CA ASP A 43 -13.31 34.77 -8.03
C ASP A 43 -12.05 33.92 -8.30
N GLN A 44 -11.14 34.47 -9.11
CA GLN A 44 -9.99 33.83 -9.74
C GLN A 44 -8.85 33.46 -8.77
N LYS A 45 -9.15 33.26 -7.48
CA LYS A 45 -8.15 32.91 -6.44
C LYS A 45 -8.59 31.78 -5.52
N ARG A 46 -9.69 31.08 -5.84
CA ARG A 46 -10.23 30.00 -5.02
C ARG A 46 -10.27 28.69 -5.79
N VAL A 47 -10.02 27.60 -5.08
CA VAL A 47 -10.36 26.24 -5.51
C VAL A 47 -11.54 25.79 -4.67
N ASN A 48 -12.62 25.37 -5.32
CA ASN A 48 -13.78 24.77 -4.65
C ASN A 48 -13.69 23.25 -4.78
N THR A 49 -14.12 22.53 -3.75
CA THR A 49 -14.19 21.08 -3.82
C THR A 49 -15.53 20.58 -3.33
N LEU A 50 -16.19 19.73 -4.12
CA LEU A 50 -17.45 19.10 -3.76
C LEU A 50 -17.19 17.63 -3.40
N TRP A 51 -17.57 17.25 -2.18
CA TRP A 51 -17.35 15.90 -1.64
C TRP A 51 -18.69 15.17 -1.58
N MET A 52 -18.80 14.10 -2.35
CA MET A 52 -19.98 13.25 -2.45
C MET A 52 -19.65 11.87 -1.91
N ARG A 53 -20.60 11.26 -1.21
CA ARG A 53 -20.45 9.99 -0.50
C ARG A 53 -21.79 9.28 -0.46
N GLU A 54 -21.76 7.96 -0.45
CA GLU A 54 -22.99 7.15 -0.43
C GLU A 54 -23.75 7.27 0.90
N VAL A 55 -23.04 7.14 2.03
CA VAL A 55 -23.63 7.18 3.38
C VAL A 55 -22.69 7.83 4.39
N GLY A 56 -23.25 8.33 5.50
CA GLY A 56 -22.47 8.86 6.63
C GLY A 56 -21.84 10.25 6.39
N MET A 57 -21.46 10.90 7.49
CA MET A 57 -20.79 12.20 7.45
C MET A 57 -19.99 12.42 8.75
N ASP A 58 -18.67 12.46 8.62
CA ASP A 58 -17.75 12.85 9.69
C ASP A 58 -16.53 13.54 9.06
N ALA A 59 -16.10 14.66 9.63
CA ALA A 59 -15.11 15.51 9.00
C ALA A 59 -14.27 16.32 10.00
N PHE A 60 -12.99 16.46 9.67
CA PHE A 60 -11.99 17.22 10.42
C PHE A 60 -11.42 18.35 9.55
N PHE A 61 -11.25 19.52 10.16
CA PHE A 61 -10.59 20.67 9.56
C PHE A 61 -9.29 20.98 10.30
N PHE A 62 -8.20 21.08 9.56
CA PHE A 62 -6.86 21.39 10.08
C PHE A 62 -6.44 22.76 9.57
N VAL A 63 -6.14 23.71 10.45
CA VAL A 63 -5.97 25.13 10.08
C VAL A 63 -4.51 25.57 9.94
N GLY A 64 -3.56 24.65 10.07
CA GLY A 64 -2.12 24.93 9.95
C GLY A 64 -1.60 25.83 11.08
N PRO A 65 -0.83 26.90 10.79
CA PRO A 65 -0.73 27.60 9.50
C PRO A 65 0.36 27.09 8.56
N GLU A 66 1.40 26.42 9.06
CA GLU A 66 2.45 25.85 8.20
C GLU A 66 2.10 24.42 7.78
N PRO A 67 2.65 23.89 6.66
CA PRO A 67 2.48 22.50 6.27
C PRO A 67 2.76 21.51 7.41
N LYS A 68 3.82 21.76 8.20
CA LYS A 68 4.20 20.94 9.35
C LYS A 68 3.11 20.88 10.41
N ASN A 69 2.54 22.02 10.80
CA ASN A 69 1.47 22.06 11.82
C ASN A 69 0.22 21.31 11.35
N MET A 70 -0.14 21.47 10.07
CA MET A 70 -1.30 20.80 9.50
C MET A 70 -1.10 19.27 9.50
N VAL A 71 0.08 18.78 9.10
CA VAL A 71 0.39 17.33 9.17
C VAL A 71 0.35 16.84 10.61
N MET A 72 0.91 17.59 11.57
CA MET A 72 0.83 17.24 12.99
C MET A 72 -0.61 17.11 13.49
N GLN A 73 -1.48 18.07 13.14
CA GLN A 73 -2.90 18.02 13.49
C GLN A 73 -3.58 16.77 12.89
N TYR A 74 -3.31 16.46 11.61
CA TYR A 74 -3.82 15.23 10.98
C TYR A 74 -3.36 13.96 11.72
N THR A 75 -2.06 13.84 11.99
CA THR A 75 -1.50 12.67 12.68
C THR A 75 -1.95 12.53 14.14
N SER A 76 -2.39 13.61 14.79
CA SER A 76 -3.00 13.51 16.12
C SER A 76 -4.36 12.80 16.11
N VAL A 77 -5.03 12.75 14.95
CA VAL A 77 -6.31 12.06 14.75
C VAL A 77 -6.10 10.66 14.19
N THR A 78 -5.21 10.48 13.21
CA THR A 78 -5.03 9.21 12.49
C THR A 78 -3.88 8.34 12.97
N GLY A 79 -3.09 8.85 13.92
CA GLY A 79 -1.86 8.22 14.36
C GLY A 79 -0.63 8.64 13.54
N THR A 80 0.54 8.33 14.09
CA THR A 80 1.84 8.56 13.46
C THR A 80 2.33 7.30 12.75
N LEU A 81 3.30 7.46 11.86
CA LEU A 81 3.98 6.33 11.21
C LEU A 81 4.55 5.38 12.28
N ALA A 82 4.30 4.08 12.12
CA ALA A 82 4.95 3.07 12.94
C ALA A 82 6.46 3.06 12.69
N MET A 83 7.27 2.82 13.72
CA MET A 83 8.71 2.73 13.56
C MET A 83 9.07 1.55 12.65
N PRO A 84 9.67 1.78 11.47
CA PRO A 84 9.97 0.70 10.54
C PRO A 84 11.08 -0.19 11.09
N GLN A 85 11.07 -1.47 10.69
CA GLN A 85 12.24 -2.34 10.87
C GLN A 85 13.41 -1.77 10.06
N LEU A 86 14.65 -1.89 10.55
CA LEU A 86 15.79 -1.20 9.93
C LEU A 86 16.04 -1.63 8.48
N PHE A 87 15.93 -2.92 8.18
CA PHE A 87 16.05 -3.41 6.80
C PHE A 87 14.97 -2.83 5.89
N ALA A 88 13.88 -2.32 6.46
CA ALA A 88 12.72 -1.90 5.69
C ALA A 88 12.87 -0.54 4.99
N ILE A 89 13.97 0.17 5.25
CA ILE A 89 14.35 1.40 4.55
C ILE A 89 15.54 1.19 3.60
N ALA A 90 16.02 -0.05 3.47
CA ALA A 90 17.15 -0.40 2.62
C ALA A 90 16.69 -0.83 1.21
N TYR A 91 17.59 -1.41 0.42
CA TYR A 91 17.28 -1.82 -0.95
C TYR A 91 16.57 -3.18 -0.99
N TYR A 92 15.47 -3.20 -1.73
CA TYR A 92 14.59 -4.35 -1.92
C TYR A 92 14.63 -4.79 -3.38
N GLN A 93 14.92 -6.06 -3.60
CA GLN A 93 14.95 -6.64 -4.94
C GLN A 93 13.78 -7.60 -5.13
N CYS A 94 12.91 -7.27 -6.09
CA CYS A 94 11.66 -7.98 -6.35
C CYS A 94 11.42 -8.11 -7.86
N ARG A 95 10.73 -9.18 -8.24
CA ARG A 95 10.06 -9.33 -9.54
C ARG A 95 8.98 -10.39 -9.47
N TRP A 96 8.07 -10.40 -10.43
CA TRP A 96 7.17 -11.53 -10.69
C TRP A 96 7.75 -12.43 -11.79
N ASN A 97 8.25 -13.64 -11.51
CA ASN A 97 8.68 -14.21 -10.23
C ASN A 97 10.18 -14.53 -10.28
N TYR A 98 10.80 -14.84 -9.14
CA TYR A 98 11.95 -15.76 -9.15
C TYR A 98 11.43 -17.17 -9.37
N SER A 99 12.00 -17.87 -10.33
CA SER A 99 11.38 -19.07 -10.90
C SER A 99 11.59 -20.32 -10.04
N SER A 100 12.58 -20.31 -9.15
CA SER A 100 12.92 -21.42 -8.26
C SER A 100 13.82 -20.96 -7.12
N GLU A 101 14.09 -21.86 -6.17
CA GLU A 101 15.11 -21.69 -5.13
C GLU A 101 16.52 -21.48 -5.73
N GLU A 102 16.83 -22.09 -6.88
CA GLU A 102 18.10 -21.88 -7.57
C GLU A 102 18.22 -20.45 -8.16
N ASP A 103 17.15 -19.96 -8.81
CA ASP A 103 17.10 -18.59 -9.32
C ASP A 103 17.24 -17.58 -8.17
N PHE A 104 16.58 -17.85 -7.04
CA PHE A 104 16.71 -17.04 -5.83
C PHE A 104 18.15 -16.94 -5.32
N TYR A 105 18.85 -18.07 -5.16
CA TYR A 105 20.25 -18.05 -4.73
C TYR A 105 21.19 -17.44 -5.77
N ASN A 106 20.93 -17.66 -7.05
CA ASN A 106 21.73 -17.06 -8.12
C ASN A 106 21.64 -15.52 -8.06
N VAL A 107 20.44 -14.97 -7.86
CA VAL A 107 20.24 -13.52 -7.69
C VAL A 107 20.97 -13.03 -6.43
N ASP A 108 20.78 -13.68 -5.28
CA ASP A 108 21.49 -13.35 -4.02
C ASP A 108 23.02 -13.33 -4.22
N ALA A 109 23.58 -14.35 -4.86
CA ALA A 109 25.01 -14.45 -5.13
C ALA A 109 25.51 -13.37 -6.11
N LYS A 110 24.70 -12.98 -7.10
CA LYS A 110 25.09 -11.94 -8.08
C LYS A 110 25.17 -10.55 -7.45
N PHE A 111 24.38 -10.25 -6.43
CA PHE A 111 24.56 -9.02 -5.66
C PHE A 111 25.91 -8.99 -4.94
N ASP A 112 26.30 -10.11 -4.31
CA ASP A 112 27.60 -10.24 -3.65
C ASP A 112 28.75 -10.17 -4.67
N GLU A 113 28.62 -10.85 -5.82
CA GLU A 113 29.62 -10.85 -6.90
C GLU A 113 29.87 -9.45 -7.47
N HIS A 114 28.81 -8.64 -7.58
CA HIS A 114 28.89 -7.31 -8.18
C HIS A 114 29.04 -6.17 -7.16
N ASP A 115 29.21 -6.49 -5.87
CA ASP A 115 29.33 -5.51 -4.78
C ASP A 115 28.14 -4.51 -4.75
N ILE A 116 26.93 -5.03 -4.99
CA ILE A 116 25.70 -4.24 -4.94
C ILE A 116 24.96 -4.60 -3.64
N PRO A 117 24.80 -3.66 -2.69
CA PRO A 117 24.15 -3.96 -1.42
C PRO A 117 22.64 -4.13 -1.59
N TYR A 118 22.09 -5.13 -0.91
CA TYR A 118 20.65 -5.32 -0.75
C TYR A 118 20.33 -5.99 0.58
N ASP A 119 19.14 -5.73 1.10
CA ASP A 119 18.69 -6.25 2.40
C ASP A 119 17.58 -7.29 2.26
N VAL A 120 16.74 -7.21 1.22
CA VAL A 120 15.57 -8.07 1.10
C VAL A 120 15.34 -8.58 -0.32
N LEU A 121 15.07 -9.89 -0.44
CA LEU A 121 14.50 -10.50 -1.63
C LEU A 121 13.02 -10.83 -1.44
N TRP A 122 12.23 -10.58 -2.50
CA TRP A 122 10.79 -10.82 -2.50
C TRP A 122 10.40 -12.02 -3.36
N LEU A 123 9.47 -12.82 -2.87
CA LEU A 123 8.81 -13.88 -3.62
C LEU A 123 7.36 -13.48 -3.90
N ASP A 124 7.07 -13.27 -5.19
CA ASP A 124 5.72 -13.02 -5.68
C ASP A 124 4.92 -14.35 -5.79
N ILE A 125 3.69 -14.32 -6.31
CA ILE A 125 2.68 -15.37 -6.15
C ILE A 125 3.09 -16.77 -6.61
N GLU A 126 4.05 -16.91 -7.51
CA GLU A 126 4.44 -18.22 -8.06
C GLU A 126 5.26 -19.08 -7.09
N HIS A 127 5.67 -18.55 -5.93
CA HIS A 127 6.29 -19.38 -4.89
C HIS A 127 5.29 -20.32 -4.19
N THR A 128 4.00 -20.02 -4.29
CA THR A 128 2.93 -20.78 -3.63
C THR A 128 2.54 -22.03 -4.42
N ASP A 129 2.07 -23.07 -3.72
CA ASP A 129 1.50 -24.26 -4.38
C ASP A 129 0.13 -23.91 -4.99
N GLY A 130 0.11 -23.72 -6.31
CA GLY A 130 -1.13 -23.52 -7.06
C GLY A 130 -1.96 -22.32 -6.59
N LYS A 131 -1.30 -21.25 -6.10
CA LYS A 131 -1.91 -19.99 -5.60
C LYS A 131 -2.66 -20.18 -4.27
N ASN A 132 -2.30 -21.22 -3.52
CA ASN A 132 -2.70 -21.37 -2.13
C ASN A 132 -1.72 -20.61 -1.24
N TYR A 133 -2.18 -19.55 -0.57
CA TYR A 133 -1.35 -18.87 0.43
C TYR A 133 -1.03 -19.79 1.61
N PHE A 134 0.05 -19.48 2.34
CA PHE A 134 0.64 -20.31 3.42
C PHE A 134 1.25 -21.65 2.96
N THR A 135 1.48 -21.83 1.66
CA THR A 135 2.15 -23.01 1.09
C THR A 135 3.36 -22.61 0.27
N TRP A 136 4.12 -23.62 -0.16
CA TRP A 136 5.26 -23.49 -1.06
C TRP A 136 5.13 -24.51 -2.18
N ASP A 137 5.34 -24.10 -3.42
CA ASP A 137 5.50 -25.05 -4.53
C ASP A 137 6.76 -25.87 -4.28
N ARG A 138 6.60 -27.13 -3.89
CA ARG A 138 7.72 -28.00 -3.50
C ARG A 138 8.58 -28.47 -4.67
N LEU A 139 8.13 -28.28 -5.91
CA LEU A 139 8.95 -28.56 -7.10
C LEU A 139 9.94 -27.41 -7.35
N LEU A 140 9.50 -26.16 -7.15
CA LEU A 140 10.32 -24.97 -7.38
C LEU A 140 11.10 -24.53 -6.13
N PHE A 141 10.49 -24.70 -4.95
CA PHE A 141 10.99 -24.30 -3.63
C PHE A 141 10.91 -25.48 -2.65
N PRO A 142 11.75 -26.52 -2.83
CA PRO A 142 11.74 -27.70 -1.96
C PRO A 142 12.14 -27.36 -0.51
N ASN A 143 13.11 -26.45 -0.28
CA ASN A 143 13.71 -26.19 1.03
C ASN A 143 13.57 -24.73 1.50
N PRO A 144 12.33 -24.19 1.61
CA PRO A 144 12.12 -22.77 1.91
C PRO A 144 12.64 -22.33 3.28
N GLU A 145 12.67 -23.21 4.27
CA GLU A 145 13.23 -22.92 5.60
C GLU A 145 14.75 -22.75 5.55
N GLU A 146 15.44 -23.59 4.77
CA GLU A 146 16.88 -23.49 4.56
C GLU A 146 17.23 -22.22 3.78
N MET A 147 16.44 -21.89 2.76
CA MET A 147 16.58 -20.66 1.98
C MET A 147 16.45 -19.41 2.85
N GLN A 148 15.46 -19.37 3.75
CA GLN A 148 15.32 -18.28 4.72
C GLN A 148 16.50 -18.23 5.70
N LYS A 149 16.97 -19.38 6.18
CA LYS A 149 18.09 -19.46 7.12
C LYS A 149 19.39 -18.94 6.51
N LYS A 150 19.75 -19.38 5.30
CA LYS A 150 20.96 -18.94 4.59
C LYS A 150 20.96 -17.44 4.32
N LEU A 151 19.79 -16.90 3.95
CA LEU A 151 19.64 -15.47 3.75
C LEU A 151 19.80 -14.69 5.07
N ALA A 152 19.20 -15.20 6.15
CA ALA A 152 19.34 -14.61 7.48
C ALA A 152 20.78 -14.66 8.02
N GLU A 153 21.56 -15.69 7.70
CA GLU A 153 22.98 -15.78 8.05
C GLU A 153 23.82 -14.65 7.42
N LYS A 154 23.37 -14.10 6.28
CA LYS A 154 23.95 -12.90 5.65
C LYS A 154 23.41 -11.58 6.20
N GLY A 155 22.51 -11.62 7.19
CA GLY A 155 21.81 -10.44 7.69
C GLY A 155 20.73 -9.90 6.75
N ARG A 156 20.28 -10.72 5.79
CA ARG A 156 19.26 -10.37 4.79
C ARG A 156 17.91 -10.99 5.15
N HIS A 157 16.85 -10.45 4.56
CA HIS A 157 15.46 -10.83 4.84
C HIS A 157 14.73 -11.30 3.59
N MET A 158 13.67 -12.07 3.81
CA MET A 158 12.79 -12.55 2.75
C MET A 158 11.37 -12.03 3.01
N VAL A 159 10.71 -11.58 1.94
CA VAL A 159 9.28 -11.23 1.97
C VAL A 159 8.53 -12.13 1.01
N THR A 160 7.47 -12.76 1.49
CA THR A 160 6.57 -13.60 0.70
C THR A 160 5.22 -12.92 0.55
N ILE A 161 4.70 -12.81 -0.67
CA ILE A 161 3.39 -12.19 -0.90
C ILE A 161 2.26 -13.00 -0.27
N MET A 162 1.30 -12.29 0.34
CA MET A 162 0.08 -12.86 0.89
C MET A 162 -1.10 -11.98 0.46
N GLY A 163 -2.03 -12.54 -0.31
CA GLY A 163 -3.22 -11.84 -0.76
C GLY A 163 -4.44 -12.12 0.13
N PRO A 164 -5.49 -11.28 0.05
CA PRO A 164 -6.72 -11.47 0.82
C PRO A 164 -7.67 -12.53 0.22
N HIS A 165 -7.44 -12.98 -1.01
CA HIS A 165 -8.27 -14.00 -1.64
C HIS A 165 -7.81 -15.40 -1.21
N ILE A 166 -8.74 -16.27 -0.87
CA ILE A 166 -8.42 -17.67 -0.54
C ILE A 166 -8.96 -18.55 -1.66
N LYS A 167 -8.10 -19.39 -2.24
CA LYS A 167 -8.52 -20.34 -3.26
C LYS A 167 -9.57 -21.29 -2.68
N SER A 168 -10.68 -21.41 -3.39
CA SER A 168 -11.73 -22.36 -3.07
C SER A 168 -11.27 -23.77 -3.45
N ASP A 169 -10.56 -24.42 -2.54
CA ASP A 169 -10.02 -25.76 -2.69
C ASP A 169 -10.35 -26.56 -1.42
N GLU A 170 -11.32 -27.46 -1.52
CA GLU A 170 -11.71 -28.29 -0.38
C GLU A 170 -10.61 -29.26 0.04
N SER A 171 -9.65 -29.59 -0.82
CA SER A 171 -8.52 -30.45 -0.45
C SER A 171 -7.58 -29.75 0.53
N TYR A 172 -7.51 -28.42 0.47
CA TYR A 172 -6.66 -27.61 1.34
C TYR A 172 -7.31 -27.36 2.71
N GLU A 173 -6.65 -27.83 3.79
CA GLU A 173 -7.19 -27.76 5.15
C GLU A 173 -7.56 -26.33 5.57
N TYR A 174 -6.73 -25.35 5.21
CA TYR A 174 -6.96 -23.95 5.56
C TYR A 174 -8.29 -23.44 4.99
N THR A 175 -8.54 -23.66 3.70
CA THR A 175 -9.81 -23.30 3.06
C THR A 175 -10.98 -24.07 3.68
N ARG A 176 -10.82 -25.37 3.94
CA ARG A 176 -11.86 -26.21 4.58
C ARG A 176 -12.24 -25.73 5.98
N ARG A 177 -11.29 -25.15 6.73
CA ARG A 177 -11.54 -24.58 8.06
C ARG A 177 -12.22 -23.22 7.99
N LEU A 178 -11.83 -22.40 7.02
CA LEU A 178 -12.46 -21.10 6.78
C LEU A 178 -13.91 -21.26 6.32
N SER A 179 -14.19 -22.21 5.44
CA SER A 179 -15.56 -22.44 4.96
C SER A 179 -16.49 -22.77 6.13
N LYS A 180 -16.13 -23.74 6.96
CA LYS A 180 -16.91 -24.13 8.15
C LYS A 180 -17.18 -22.99 9.15
N ARG A 181 -16.37 -21.94 9.15
CA ARG A 181 -16.43 -20.88 10.17
C ARG A 181 -17.02 -19.56 9.66
N TYR A 182 -16.86 -19.27 8.37
CA TYR A 182 -17.20 -17.96 7.80
C TYR A 182 -18.00 -18.01 6.49
N ILE A 183 -18.07 -19.18 5.83
CA ILE A 183 -18.76 -19.35 4.55
C ILE A 183 -19.85 -20.40 4.78
N MET A 184 -21.02 -19.94 5.24
CA MET A 184 -22.23 -20.75 5.32
C MET A 184 -22.72 -21.12 3.92
#